data_AF-A0A6V7J060-F1
#
_entry.id   AF-A0A6V7J060-F1
#
_cell.length_a   1.000
_cell.length_b   1.000
_cell.length_c   1.000
_cell.angle_alpha   90.00
_cell.angle_beta   90.00
_cell.angle_gamma   90.00
#
_symmetry.space_group_name_H-M   'P 1'
#
loop_
_entity.id
_entity.type
_entity.pdbx_description
1 polymer ?
#
loop_
_entity_poly.entity_id
_entity_poly.type
_entity_poly.pdbx_seq_one_letter_code
_entity_poly.pdbx_strand_id
1 'polypeptide(L)'
;PAVPSVSPCTPSPCGPNAICKEQNSAGSCTCRPDYIGNPYEGCRPECVRSSDCSPNLACINSKCRDPCPGTCGANAQCQVINHLPSCSCSQGYSGNPFSYCSIIRED
;
A
#
# COMPACT_ATOMS: atom_id res chain seq x y z
N PRO A 1 44.71 -9.90 -18.26
CA PRO A 1 43.43 -10.66 -18.22
C PRO A 1 42.42 -9.96 -17.30
N ALA A 2 41.37 -9.36 -17.86
CA ALA A 2 40.28 -8.80 -17.05
C ALA A 2 39.45 -9.97 -16.49
N VAL A 3 39.45 -10.13 -15.16
CA VAL A 3 38.54 -11.07 -14.49
C VAL A 3 37.09 -10.66 -14.81
N PRO A 4 36.22 -11.58 -15.26
CA PRO A 4 34.81 -11.24 -15.45
C PRO A 4 34.25 -10.80 -14.10
N SER A 5 33.85 -9.53 -14.00
CA SER A 5 33.27 -8.95 -12.80
C SER A 5 31.90 -9.59 -12.59
N VAL A 6 31.86 -10.67 -11.82
CA VAL A 6 30.61 -11.28 -11.38
C VAL A 6 29.86 -10.22 -10.59
N SER A 7 28.64 -9.92 -11.04
CA SER A 7 27.72 -9.02 -10.35
C SER A 7 27.63 -9.40 -8.87
N PRO A 8 27.79 -8.47 -7.92
CA PRO A 8 27.61 -8.75 -6.49
C PRO A 8 26.18 -9.19 -6.13
N CYS A 9 25.23 -9.14 -7.08
CA CYS A 9 23.88 -9.66 -6.94
C CYS A 9 23.70 -11.05 -7.57
N THR A 10 24.76 -11.70 -8.05
CA THR A 10 24.71 -13.02 -8.71
C THR A 10 25.75 -13.99 -8.13
N PRO A 11 25.35 -14.96 -7.27
CA PRO A 11 24.00 -15.16 -6.73
C PRO A 11 23.61 -14.04 -5.75
N SER A 12 22.30 -13.79 -5.62
CA SER A 12 21.80 -12.70 -4.76
C SER A 12 22.19 -12.93 -3.30
N PRO A 13 22.83 -11.96 -2.62
CA PRO A 13 23.11 -12.01 -1.19
C PRO A 13 21.87 -11.70 -0.33
N CYS A 14 20.76 -11.30 -0.96
CA CYS A 14 19.54 -10.87 -0.26
C CYS A 14 18.60 -12.03 0.04
N GLY A 15 17.90 -11.93 1.16
CA GLY A 15 16.87 -12.87 1.56
C GLY A 15 15.61 -12.83 0.70
N PRO A 16 14.64 -13.73 0.94
CA PRO A 16 13.37 -13.76 0.20
C PRO A 16 12.63 -12.42 0.28
N ASN A 17 11.93 -12.07 -0.80
CA ASN A 17 11.19 -10.80 -0.96
C ASN A 17 12.04 -9.51 -0.83
N ALA A 18 13.37 -9.61 -0.98
CA ALA A 18 14.27 -8.48 -1.13
C ALA A 18 14.72 -8.30 -2.58
N ILE A 19 15.16 -7.09 -2.91
CA ILE A 19 15.73 -6.68 -4.18
C ILE A 19 17.20 -6.35 -3.92
N CYS A 20 18.11 -6.98 -4.66
CA CYS A 20 19.52 -6.61 -4.69
C CYS A 20 19.72 -5.46 -5.68
N LYS A 21 20.37 -4.39 -5.24
CA LYS A 21 20.80 -3.26 -6.06
C LYS A 21 22.30 -3.09 -5.95
N GLU A 22 22.99 -3.01 -7.08
CA GLU A 22 24.42 -2.74 -7.07
C GLU A 22 24.68 -1.25 -6.77
N GLN A 23 25.51 -0.98 -5.78
CA GLN A 23 26.01 0.35 -5.46
C GLN A 23 27.51 0.25 -5.16
N ASN A 24 28.34 1.00 -5.89
CA ASN A 24 29.79 1.03 -5.68
C ASN A 24 30.46 -0.35 -5.69
N SER A 25 30.09 -1.21 -6.64
CA SER A 25 30.60 -2.60 -6.75
C SER A 25 30.25 -3.52 -5.57
N ALA A 26 29.31 -3.12 -4.70
CA ALA A 26 28.72 -3.95 -3.66
C ALA A 26 27.21 -4.14 -3.88
N GLY A 27 26.67 -5.29 -3.45
CA GLY A 27 25.23 -5.56 -3.48
C GLY A 27 24.56 -4.99 -2.25
N SER A 28 23.59 -4.11 -2.42
CA SER A 28 22.76 -3.55 -1.36
C SER A 28 21.37 -4.17 -1.40
N CYS A 29 20.93 -4.74 -0.28
CA CYS A 29 19.63 -5.39 -0.18
C CYS A 29 18.57 -4.42 0.35
N THR A 30 17.44 -4.33 -0.34
CA THR A 30 16.27 -3.56 0.10
C THR A 30 15.02 -4.43 -0.02
N CYS A 31 14.07 -4.34 0.92
CA CYS A 31 12.80 -5.06 0.77
C CYS A 31 12.07 -4.60 -0.50
N ARG A 32 11.31 -5.51 -1.11
CA ARG A 32 10.32 -5.12 -2.13
C ARG A 32 9.37 -4.07 -1.55
N PRO A 33 8.77 -3.21 -2.40
CA PRO A 33 7.74 -2.26 -1.93
C PRO A 33 6.71 -2.97 -1.07
N ASP A 34 6.34 -2.33 0.04
CA ASP A 34 5.35 -2.81 1.01
C ASP A 34 5.72 -4.03 1.86
N TYR A 35 6.93 -4.57 1.70
CA TYR A 35 7.47 -5.60 2.58
C TYR A 35 8.37 -4.97 3.65
N ILE A 36 8.34 -5.57 4.84
CA ILE A 36 9.09 -5.12 6.02
C ILE A 36 10.02 -6.22 6.54
N GLY A 37 11.06 -5.82 7.26
CA GLY A 37 12.03 -6.75 7.88
C GLY A 37 13.46 -6.48 7.46
N ASN A 38 14.32 -7.46 7.69
CA ASN A 38 15.73 -7.40 7.34
C ASN A 38 15.92 -7.95 5.91
N PRO A 39 16.32 -7.13 4.93
CA PRO A 39 16.44 -7.57 3.54
C PRO A 39 17.56 -8.58 3.28
N TYR A 40 18.51 -8.74 4.21
CA TYR A 40 19.54 -9.78 4.13
C TYR A 40 19.04 -11.15 4.63
N GLU A 41 18.08 -11.17 5.56
CA GLU A 41 17.49 -12.42 6.09
C GLU A 41 16.20 -12.82 5.38
N GLY A 42 15.40 -11.83 4.99
CA GLY A 42 14.11 -12.00 4.34
C GLY A 42 13.10 -10.95 4.78
N CYS A 43 12.30 -10.49 3.83
CA CYS A 43 11.21 -9.56 4.10
C CYS A 43 9.86 -10.30 4.12
N ARG A 44 8.96 -9.81 4.97
CA ARG A 44 7.60 -10.32 5.12
C ARG A 44 6.58 -9.20 4.85
N PRO A 45 5.36 -9.54 4.43
CA PRO A 45 4.29 -8.54 4.36
C PRO A 45 3.96 -8.02 5.77
N GLU A 46 3.44 -6.79 5.86
CA GLU A 46 2.87 -6.28 7.12
C GLU A 46 1.57 -7.02 7.46
N CYS A 47 0.74 -7.28 6.44
CA CYS A 47 -0.54 -7.96 6.55
C CYS A 47 -0.76 -8.94 5.40
N VAL A 48 -1.56 -9.97 5.63
CA VAL A 48 -2.04 -10.90 4.59
C VAL A 48 -3.55 -10.78 4.41
N ARG A 49 -4.27 -10.38 5.47
CA ARG A 49 -5.71 -10.13 5.49
C ARG A 49 -6.00 -8.78 6.12
N SER A 50 -7.11 -8.15 5.74
CA SER A 50 -7.52 -6.89 6.37
C SER A 50 -7.76 -7.03 7.88
N SER A 51 -8.14 -8.22 8.34
CA SER A 51 -8.27 -8.54 9.78
C SER A 51 -6.95 -8.45 10.56
N ASP A 52 -5.80 -8.44 9.88
CA ASP A 52 -4.49 -8.24 10.51
C ASP A 52 -4.22 -6.76 10.81
N CYS A 53 -5.00 -5.86 10.20
CA CYS A 53 -4.91 -4.42 10.36
C CYS A 53 -5.89 -3.91 11.43
N SER A 54 -5.68 -2.67 11.89
CA SER A 54 -6.69 -1.97 12.69
C SER A 54 -8.03 -1.85 11.92
N PRO A 55 -9.18 -1.78 12.61
CA PRO A 55 -10.50 -1.74 11.96
C PRO A 55 -10.71 -0.60 10.96
N ASN A 56 -9.94 0.49 11.11
CA ASN A 56 -9.95 1.67 10.25
C ASN A 56 -8.95 1.59 9.06
N LEU A 57 -8.30 0.44 8.84
CA LEU A 57 -7.34 0.21 7.76
C LEU A 57 -7.68 -1.08 7.03
N ALA A 58 -7.25 -1.24 5.79
CA ALA A 58 -7.40 -2.46 5.01
C ALA A 58 -6.02 -2.97 4.58
N CYS A 59 -5.91 -4.28 4.33
CA CYS A 59 -4.69 -4.82 3.77
C CYS A 59 -4.65 -4.57 2.26
N ILE A 60 -3.85 -3.59 1.83
CA ILE A 60 -3.71 -3.16 0.44
C ILE A 60 -2.24 -3.28 0.05
N ASN A 61 -1.95 -4.11 -0.95
CA ASN A 61 -0.59 -4.43 -1.38
C ASN A 61 0.30 -4.88 -0.21
N SER A 62 -0.19 -5.81 0.63
CA SER A 62 0.57 -6.34 1.76
C SER A 62 0.91 -5.33 2.87
N LYS A 63 0.28 -4.15 2.85
CA LYS A 63 0.44 -3.07 3.83
C LYS A 63 -0.91 -2.64 4.41
N CYS A 64 -0.97 -2.31 5.69
CA CYS A 64 -2.17 -1.73 6.29
C CYS A 64 -2.31 -0.27 5.86
N ARG A 65 -3.33 0.03 5.06
CA ARG A 65 -3.55 1.36 4.47
C ARG A 65 -5.01 1.77 4.57
N ASP A 66 -5.25 3.07 4.57
CA ASP A 66 -6.59 3.62 4.49
C ASP A 66 -7.19 3.35 3.09
N PRO A 67 -8.34 2.65 2.97
CA PRO A 67 -9.02 2.42 1.69
C PRO A 67 -9.83 3.63 1.20
N CYS A 68 -9.95 4.72 1.95
CA CYS A 68 -10.75 5.89 1.57
C CYS A 68 -10.23 6.71 0.39
N PRO A 69 -8.92 6.98 0.25
CA PRO A 69 -8.42 7.83 -0.83
C PRO A 69 -8.82 7.32 -2.22
N GLY A 70 -9.60 8.13 -2.95
CA GLY A 70 -10.06 7.82 -4.32
C GLY A 70 -11.32 6.96 -4.41
N THR A 71 -11.95 6.59 -3.29
CA THR A 71 -13.15 5.72 -3.30
C THR A 71 -14.46 6.48 -3.41
N CYS A 72 -14.60 7.61 -2.71
CA CYS A 72 -15.85 8.38 -2.68
C CYS A 72 -15.87 9.49 -3.73
N GLY A 73 -17.08 9.83 -4.19
CA GLY A 73 -17.33 10.90 -5.16
C GLY A 73 -17.17 12.30 -4.56
N ALA A 74 -17.25 13.33 -5.40
CA ALA A 74 -17.15 14.71 -4.93
C ALA A 74 -18.32 15.07 -3.99
N ASN A 75 -18.02 15.91 -2.98
CA ASN A 75 -18.92 16.29 -1.89
C ASN A 75 -19.40 15.11 -1.00
N ALA A 76 -18.75 13.95 -1.07
CA ALA A 76 -18.96 12.84 -0.14
C ALA A 76 -17.84 12.76 0.91
N GLN A 77 -18.19 12.26 2.09
CA GLN A 77 -17.27 11.91 3.16
C GLN A 77 -17.03 10.40 3.12
N CYS A 78 -15.78 10.00 3.36
CA CYS A 78 -15.41 8.60 3.49
C CYS A 78 -15.16 8.24 4.95
N GLN A 79 -15.67 7.09 5.38
CA GLN A 79 -15.36 6.47 6.66
C GLN A 79 -15.03 5.00 6.44
N VAL A 80 -14.06 4.48 7.18
CA VAL A 80 -13.69 3.07 7.11
C VAL A 80 -14.48 2.30 8.17
N ILE A 81 -15.32 1.36 7.74
CA ILE A 81 -16.14 0.51 8.62
C ILE A 81 -15.74 -0.94 8.35
N ASN A 82 -15.16 -1.61 9.36
CA ASN A 82 -14.69 -3.00 9.24
C ASN A 82 -13.78 -3.21 8.00
N HIS A 83 -12.75 -2.37 7.86
CA HIS A 83 -11.80 -2.39 6.75
C HIS A 83 -12.38 -2.02 5.38
N LEU A 84 -13.67 -1.64 5.29
CA LEU A 84 -14.33 -1.27 4.05
C LEU A 84 -14.61 0.23 4.01
N PRO A 85 -14.34 0.91 2.89
CA PRO A 85 -14.72 2.31 2.73
C PRO A 85 -16.23 2.42 2.58
N SER A 86 -16.81 3.32 3.37
CA SER A 86 -18.22 3.69 3.36
C SER A 86 -18.33 5.17 3.01
N CYS A 87 -19.08 5.48 1.95
CA CYS A 87 -19.25 6.83 1.46
C CYS A 87 -20.63 7.36 1.83
N SER A 88 -20.68 8.58 2.36
CA SER A 88 -21.92 9.32 2.63
C SER A 88 -21.84 10.72 2.08
N CYS A 89 -22.95 11.29 1.59
CA CYS A 89 -22.95 12.69 1.16
C CYS A 89 -22.68 13.61 2.37
N SER A 90 -21.89 14.65 2.16
CA SER A 90 -21.64 15.67 3.19
C SER A 90 -22.95 16.35 3.60
N GLN A 91 -22.97 16.93 4.80
CA GLN A 91 -24.13 17.66 5.29
C GLN A 91 -24.60 18.73 4.27
N GLY A 92 -25.89 18.73 3.95
CA GLY A 92 -26.48 19.62 2.95
C GLY A 92 -26.37 19.13 1.50
N TYR A 93 -25.85 17.92 1.26
CA TYR A 93 -25.77 17.30 -0.06
C TYR A 93 -26.55 15.98 -0.09
N SER A 94 -27.03 15.60 -1.28
CA SER A 94 -27.71 14.33 -1.57
C SER A 94 -27.32 13.82 -2.96
N GLY A 95 -27.55 12.53 -3.22
CA GLY A 95 -27.18 11.88 -4.48
C GLY A 95 -26.43 10.56 -4.25
N ASN A 96 -25.55 10.21 -5.19
CA ASN A 96 -24.75 8.99 -5.11
C ASN A 96 -23.37 9.30 -4.51
N PRO A 97 -23.07 8.88 -3.28
CA PRO A 97 -21.82 9.22 -2.60
C PRO A 97 -20.57 8.56 -3.19
N PHE A 98 -20.72 7.56 -4.07
CA PHE A 98 -19.60 6.97 -4.82
C PHE A 98 -19.32 7.69 -6.14
N SER A 99 -20.19 8.60 -6.57
CA SER A 99 -20.05 9.29 -7.86
C SER A 99 -20.01 10.80 -7.67
N TYR A 100 -21.09 11.37 -7.13
CA TYR A 100 -21.25 12.80 -6.94
C TYR A 100 -22.46 13.08 -6.04
N CYS A 101 -22.28 13.96 -5.06
CA CYS A 101 -23.38 14.54 -4.30
C CYS A 101 -23.63 15.99 -4.73
N SER A 102 -24.91 16.33 -4.93
CA SER A 102 -25.41 17.66 -5.25
C SER A 102 -26.01 18.33 -4.02
N ILE A 103 -25.95 19.67 -3.96
CA ILE A 103 -26.58 20.43 -2.88
C ILE A 103 -28.09 20.15 -2.81
N ILE A 104 -28.61 19.92 -1.61
CA ILE A 104 -30.05 19.82 -1.38
C ILE A 104 -30.60 21.23 -1.55
N ARG A 105 -31.51 21.41 -2.52
CA ARG A 105 -32.25 22.66 -2.67
C ARG A 105 -33.62 22.46 -2.04
N GLU A 106 -33.95 23.28 -1.06
CA GLU A 106 -35.33 23.47 -0.60
C GLU A 106 -36.07 24.20 -1.74
N ASP A 107 -37.21 23.67 -2.17
CA ASP A 107 -38.17 24.35 -3.06
C ASP A 107 -39.30 24.96 -2.23
#